data_AF-A0A7W4HGP0-F1
#
_entry.id   AF-A0A7W4HGP0-F1
#
_cell.length_a   1.000
_cell.length_b   1.000
_cell.length_c   1.000
_cell.angle_alpha   90.00
_cell.angle_beta   90.00
_cell.angle_gamma   90.00
#
_symmetry.space_group_name_H-M   'P 1'
#
loop_
_entity.id
_entity.type
_entity.pdbx_description
1 polymer ?
#
loop_
_entity_poly.entity_id
_entity_poly.type
_entity_poly.pdbx_seq_one_letter_code
_entity_poly.pdbx_strand_id
1 'polypeptide(L)'
;MPIYWAFLTYMLLRPGEVNREKHWFEFHNLDKIVHFLIFVVLGFCYKVAFFRQKKWLFVVVMFVYGLFTEVAQGLMNMGRTMDFYDLFADMLGAVFGYFIFEGTLSYIEKRK
;
A
#
# COMPACT_ATOMS: atom_id res chain seq x y z
N MET A 1 8.24 8.35 -14.90
CA MET A 1 7.00 8.39 -15.71
C MET A 1 5.89 7.66 -14.94
N PRO A 2 4.69 8.23 -14.79
CA PRO A 2 3.76 8.01 -13.66
C PRO A 2 2.86 6.77 -13.78
N ILE A 3 3.23 5.77 -14.60
CA ILE A 3 2.37 4.62 -14.90
C ILE A 3 2.27 3.64 -13.72
N TYR A 4 3.32 3.54 -12.89
CA TYR A 4 3.35 2.64 -11.73
C TYR A 4 2.29 2.97 -10.68
N TRP A 5 1.93 4.25 -10.53
CA TRP A 5 0.90 4.65 -9.59
C TRP A 5 -0.46 4.08 -10.01
N ALA A 6 -0.88 4.32 -11.27
CA ALA A 6 -2.14 3.81 -11.79
C ALA A 6 -2.23 2.27 -11.76
N PHE A 7 -1.12 1.57 -12.01
CA PHE A 7 -1.07 0.11 -11.91
C PHE A 7 -1.24 -0.39 -10.47
N LEU A 8 -0.57 0.24 -9.50
CA LEU A 8 -0.71 -0.10 -8.08
C LEU A 8 -2.12 0.24 -7.56
N THR A 9 -2.67 1.38 -7.95
CA THR A 9 -4.05 1.77 -7.63
C THR A 9 -5.05 0.77 -8.23
N TYR A 10 -4.85 0.36 -9.48
CA TYR A 10 -5.68 -0.68 -10.11
C TYR A 10 -5.55 -2.03 -9.40
N MET A 11 -4.35 -2.45 -8.99
CA MET A 11 -4.17 -3.68 -8.21
C MET A 11 -4.84 -3.61 -6.84
N LEU A 12 -4.87 -2.43 -6.20
CA LEU A 12 -5.55 -2.21 -4.92
C LEU A 12 -7.09 -2.25 -5.06
N LEU A 13 -7.60 -1.74 -6.19
CA LEU A 13 -9.04 -1.59 -6.45
C LEU A 13 -9.65 -2.81 -7.13
N ARG A 14 -8.84 -3.66 -7.76
CA ARG A 14 -9.35 -4.83 -8.47
C ARG A 14 -9.82 -5.88 -7.45
N PRO A 15 -11.11 -6.27 -7.44
CA PRO A 15 -11.57 -7.37 -6.61
C PRO A 15 -10.83 -8.64 -7.02
N GLY A 16 -10.43 -9.46 -6.04
CA GLY A 16 -9.78 -10.75 -6.23
C GLY A 16 -10.69 -11.83 -6.86
N GLU A 17 -11.65 -11.44 -7.69
CA GLU A 17 -12.61 -12.34 -8.33
C GLU A 17 -12.18 -12.63 -9.76
N VAL A 18 -11.17 -13.48 -9.90
CA VAL A 18 -11.04 -14.31 -11.10
C VAL A 18 -11.90 -15.54 -10.87
N ASN A 19 -13.15 -15.48 -11.36
CA ASN A 19 -14.06 -16.60 -11.66
C ASN A 19 -13.73 -17.95 -10.99
N ARG A 20 -14.50 -18.34 -9.96
CA ARG A 20 -15.05 -19.70 -9.80
C ARG A 20 -15.82 -19.83 -8.49
N GLU A 21 -17.05 -20.31 -8.63
CA GLU A 21 -17.71 -21.25 -7.72
C GLU A 21 -17.21 -21.27 -6.27
N LYS A 22 -17.95 -20.59 -5.39
CA LYS A 22 -18.32 -21.10 -4.07
C LYS A 22 -17.21 -21.85 -3.30
N HIS A 23 -16.02 -21.25 -3.18
CA HIS A 23 -15.05 -21.70 -2.19
C HIS A 23 -15.32 -20.94 -0.89
N TRP A 24 -15.65 -21.66 0.17
CA TRP A 24 -15.94 -21.15 1.53
C TRP A 24 -14.73 -20.50 2.24
N PHE A 25 -13.66 -20.19 1.48
CA PHE A 25 -12.54 -19.40 1.93
C PHE A 25 -12.75 -17.96 1.43
N GLU A 26 -13.65 -17.25 2.08
CA GLU A 26 -13.69 -15.79 2.00
C GLU A 26 -12.35 -15.26 2.53
N PHE A 27 -11.43 -14.94 1.63
CA PHE A 27 -10.06 -14.51 1.93
C PHE A 27 -9.99 -13.07 2.46
N HIS A 28 -10.86 -12.71 3.42
CA HIS A 28 -10.87 -11.41 4.10
C HIS A 28 -9.49 -11.04 4.69
N ASN A 29 -8.72 -12.03 5.14
CA ASN A 29 -7.39 -11.82 5.72
C ASN A 29 -6.29 -11.67 4.67
N LEU A 30 -6.48 -12.22 3.47
CA LEU A 30 -5.46 -12.21 2.42
C LEU A 30 -5.40 -10.82 1.77
N ASP A 31 -6.52 -10.12 1.75
CA ASP A 31 -6.60 -8.74 1.34
C ASP A 31 -5.70 -7.80 2.16
N LYS A 32 -5.77 -7.92 3.49
CA LYS A 32 -4.96 -7.14 4.43
C LYS A 32 -3.47 -7.31 4.19
N ILE A 33 -3.05 -8.53 3.82
CA ILE A 33 -1.66 -8.84 3.47
C ILE A 33 -1.28 -8.16 2.15
N VAL A 34 -2.17 -8.16 1.15
CA VAL A 34 -1.94 -7.50 -0.14
C VAL A 34 -1.82 -5.98 0.04
N HIS A 35 -2.73 -5.38 0.81
CA HIS A 35 -2.70 -3.97 1.20
C HIS A 35 -1.38 -3.58 1.87
N PHE A 36 -0.99 -4.34 2.90
CA PHE A 36 0.29 -4.19 3.58
C PHE A 36 1.47 -4.25 2.59
N LEU A 37 1.56 -5.29 1.75
CA LEU A 37 2.68 -5.48 0.82
C LEU A 37 2.76 -4.37 -0.24
N ILE A 38 1.62 -3.93 -0.77
CA ILE A 38 1.57 -2.85 -1.75
C ILE A 38 2.06 -1.54 -1.11
N PHE A 39 1.64 -1.25 0.12
CA PHE A 39 2.10 -0.06 0.84
C PHE A 39 3.57 -0.13 1.28
N VAL A 40 4.14 -1.32 1.54
CA VAL A 40 5.59 -1.50 1.73
C VAL A 40 6.34 -1.05 0.48
N VAL A 41 5.96 -1.55 -0.69
CA VAL A 41 6.60 -1.21 -1.96
C VAL A 41 6.40 0.27 -2.27
N LEU A 42 5.19 0.80 -2.07
CA LEU A 42 4.87 2.21 -2.29
C LEU A 42 5.70 3.12 -1.37
N GLY A 43 5.79 2.80 -0.08
CA GLY A 43 6.58 3.56 0.89
C GLY A 43 8.06 3.59 0.55
N PHE A 44 8.62 2.45 0.15
CA PHE A 44 10.00 2.35 -0.33
C PHE A 44 10.22 3.19 -1.60
N CYS A 45 9.38 3.01 -2.62
CA CYS A 45 9.46 3.76 -3.89
C CYS A 45 9.31 5.26 -3.68
N TYR A 46 8.41 5.69 -2.80
CA TYR A 46 8.24 7.11 -2.47
C TYR A 46 9.52 7.68 -1.86
N LYS A 47 10.15 6.96 -0.93
CA LYS A 47 11.40 7.41 -0.29
C LYS A 47 12.59 7.42 -1.25
N VAL A 48 12.65 6.49 -2.21
CA VAL A 48 13.63 6.51 -3.30
C VAL A 48 13.41 7.74 -4.19
N ALA A 49 12.18 7.98 -4.63
CA ALA A 49 11.85 9.10 -5.52
C ALA A 49 12.01 10.48 -4.84
N PHE A 50 11.69 10.56 -3.54
CA PHE A 50 11.67 11.80 -2.77
C PHE A 50 12.61 11.74 -1.57
N PHE A 51 13.88 11.42 -1.81
CA PHE A 51 14.89 11.23 -0.76
C PHE A 51 15.01 12.39 0.25
N ARG A 52 14.86 13.64 -0.23
CA ARG A 52 15.05 14.87 0.57
C ARG A 52 13.76 15.40 1.22
N GLN A 53 12.63 14.72 1.06
CA GLN A 53 11.35 15.15 1.65
C GLN A 53 11.35 15.04 3.18
N LYS A 54 10.55 15.89 3.83
CA LYS A 54 10.36 15.85 5.29
C LYS A 54 9.61 14.58 5.69
N LYS A 55 10.05 13.92 6.76
CA LYS A 55 9.43 12.67 7.26
C LYS A 55 7.93 12.81 7.55
N TRP A 56 7.49 13.95 8.07
CA TRP A 56 6.07 14.18 8.34
C TRP A 56 5.22 14.24 7.06
N LEU A 57 5.77 14.79 5.97
CA LEU A 57 5.05 14.84 4.68
C LEU A 57 4.84 13.44 4.10
N PHE A 58 5.80 12.53 4.27
CA PHE A 58 5.64 11.12 3.90
C PHE A 58 4.44 10.50 4.61
N VAL A 59 4.34 10.66 5.93
CA VAL A 59 3.23 10.09 6.72
C VAL A 59 1.90 10.66 6.28
N VAL A 60 1.81 11.98 6.06
CA VAL A 60 0.58 12.64 5.60
C VAL A 60 0.18 12.13 4.22
N VAL A 61 1.12 12.02 3.27
CA VAL A 61 0.82 11.55 1.92
C VAL A 61 0.37 10.10 1.92
N MET A 62 1.06 9.22 2.65
CA MET A 62 0.67 7.80 2.75
C MET A 62 -0.71 7.64 3.41
N PHE A 63 -1.00 8.41 4.47
CA PHE A 63 -2.28 8.38 5.15
C PHE A 63 -3.43 8.87 4.26
N VAL A 64 -3.25 10.02 3.61
CA VAL A 64 -4.26 10.56 2.68
C VAL A 64 -4.49 9.61 1.51
N TYR A 65 -3.42 8.98 1.01
CA TYR A 65 -3.52 8.02 -0.08
C TYR A 65 -4.25 6.74 0.32
N GLY A 66 -3.93 6.15 1.49
CA GLY A 66 -4.64 4.98 2.03
C GLY A 66 -6.12 5.26 2.31
N LEU A 67 -6.41 6.42 2.90
CA LEU A 67 -7.80 6.83 3.14
C LEU A 67 -8.57 7.01 1.82
N PHE A 68 -7.93 7.61 0.81
CA PHE A 68 -8.53 7.78 -0.50
C PHE A 68 -8.83 6.43 -1.16
N THR A 69 -7.92 5.46 -1.04
CA THR A 69 -8.12 4.13 -1.63
C THR A 69 -9.21 3.34 -0.93
N GLU A 70 -9.36 3.44 0.39
CA GLU A 70 -10.50 2.84 1.10
C GLU A 70 -11.83 3.47 0.70
N VAL A 71 -11.89 4.80 0.65
CA VAL A 71 -13.10 5.52 0.21
C VAL A 71 -13.46 5.11 -1.22
N ALA A 72 -12.47 5.02 -2.10
CA ALA A 72 -12.69 4.55 -3.47
C ALA A 72 -13.18 3.10 -3.51
N GLN A 73 -12.62 2.19 -2.71
CA GLN A 73 -13.07 0.81 -2.62
C GLN A 73 -14.54 0.72 -2.15
N GLY A 74 -14.92 1.49 -1.12
CA GLY A 74 -16.31 1.57 -0.65
C GLY A 74 -17.28 2.16 -1.66
N LEU A 75 -16.86 3.17 -2.43
CA LEU A 75 -17.69 3.80 -3.47
C LEU A 75 -17.86 2.93 -4.71
N MET A 76 -16.82 2.17 -5.10
CA MET A 76 -16.88 1.32 -6.29
C MET A 76 -17.78 0.10 -6.10
N ASN A 77 -18.12 -0.27 -4.87
CA ASN A 77 -19.11 -1.29 -4.52
C ASN A 77 -18.90 -2.63 -5.27
N MET A 78 -17.65 -2.95 -5.61
CA MET A 78 -17.23 -4.16 -6.33
C MET A 78 -17.12 -5.36 -5.36
N GLY A 79 -18.14 -5.57 -4.53
CA GLY A 79 -18.18 -6.67 -3.55
C GLY A 79 -17.33 -6.47 -2.30
N ARG A 80 -16.78 -5.28 -2.07
CA ARG A 80 -16.01 -4.93 -0.86
C ARG A 80 -16.61 -3.76 -0.09
N THR A 81 -16.64 -3.89 1.23
CA THR A 81 -17.00 -2.83 2.17
C THR A 81 -15.75 -2.10 2.65
N MET A 82 -15.88 -0.82 3.01
CA MET A 82 -14.81 -0.11 3.74
C MET A 82 -14.51 -0.84 5.04
N ASP A 83 -13.24 -1.21 5.24
CA ASP A 83 -12.76 -1.83 6.46
C ASP A 83 -11.54 -1.05 6.97
N PHE A 84 -11.69 -0.29 8.06
CA PHE A 84 -10.61 0.47 8.70
C PHE A 84 -9.35 -0.37 9.03
N TYR A 85 -9.45 -1.69 9.09
CA TYR A 85 -8.29 -2.56 9.23
C TYR A 85 -7.36 -2.53 8.00
N ASP A 86 -7.87 -2.23 6.80
CA ASP A 86 -7.06 -2.11 5.57
C ASP A 86 -6.22 -0.83 5.61
N LEU A 87 -6.75 0.29 6.09
CA LEU A 87 -6.03 1.54 6.33
C LEU A 87 -4.93 1.34 7.37
N PHE A 88 -5.20 0.52 8.39
CA PHE A 88 -4.17 0.16 9.37
C PHE A 88 -3.06 -0.68 8.74
N ALA A 89 -3.42 -1.66 7.90
CA ALA A 89 -2.46 -2.49 7.16
C ALA A 89 -1.62 -1.65 6.18
N ASP A 90 -2.24 -0.69 5.49
CA ASP A 90 -1.61 0.27 4.59
C ASP A 90 -0.59 1.14 5.33
N MET A 91 -0.97 1.69 6.48
CA MET A 91 -0.08 2.53 7.30
C MET A 91 1.09 1.73 7.88
N LEU A 92 0.86 0.50 8.34
CA LEU A 92 1.93 -0.39 8.78
C LEU A 92 2.88 -0.74 7.62
N GLY A 93 2.33 -1.00 6.44
CA GLY A 93 3.10 -1.27 5.23
C GLY A 93 4.00 -0.09 4.86
N ALA A 94 3.46 1.13 4.83
CA ALA A 94 4.22 2.35 4.54
C ALA A 94 5.39 2.55 5.52
N VAL A 95 5.14 2.40 6.81
CA VAL A 95 6.17 2.53 7.86
C VAL A 95 7.25 1.47 7.68
N PHE A 96 6.86 0.23 7.39
CA PHE A 96 7.82 -0.85 7.16
C PHE A 96 8.68 -0.60 5.91
N GLY A 97 8.07 -0.13 4.81
CA GLY A 97 8.78 0.29 3.60
C GLY A 97 9.78 1.44 3.84
N TYR A 98 9.42 2.39 4.71
CA TYR A 98 10.32 3.46 5.16
C TYR A 98 11.55 2.89 5.87
N PHE A 99 11.38 1.97 6.81
CA PHE A 99 12.51 1.37 7.55
C PHE A 99 13.42 0.53 6.66
N ILE A 100 12.85 -0.21 5.69
CA ILE A 100 13.64 -0.94 4.70
C ILE A 100 14.54 0.04 3.92
N PHE A 101 14.00 1.18 3.51
CA PHE A 101 14.78 2.19 2.80
C PHE A 101 15.93 2.75 3.64
N GLU A 102 15.68 3.15 4.88
CA GLU A 102 16.72 3.69 5.78
C GLU A 102 17.80 2.63 6.10
N GLY A 103 17.41 1.37 6.28
CA GLY A 103 18.35 0.26 6.47
C GLY A 103 19.20 -0.01 5.22
N THR A 104 18.60 0.03 4.03
CA THR A 104 19.31 -0.11 2.76
C THR A 104 20.33 1.02 2.56
N LEU A 105 19.92 2.26 2.84
CA LEU A 105 20.79 3.43 2.76
C LEU A 105 21.98 3.31 3.72
N SER A 106 21.72 2.94 4.98
CA SER A 106 22.75 2.75 6.01
C SER A 106 23.75 1.66 5.63
N TYR A 107 23.30 0.60 4.98
CA TYR A 107 24.17 -0.48 4.49
C TYR A 107 25.08 0.00 3.35
N ILE A 108 24.54 0.80 2.42
CA ILE A 108 25.30 1.36 1.29
C ILE A 108 26.35 2.36 1.78
N GLU A 109 25.99 3.23 2.74
CA GLU A 109 26.93 4.21 3.31
C GLU A 109 28.10 3.55 4.04
N LYS A 110 27.86 2.46 4.79
CA LYS A 110 28.92 1.70 5.47
C LYS A 110 29.89 0.98 4.52
N ARG A 111 29.51 0.80 3.26
CA ARG A 111 30.30 0.10 2.23
C ARG A 111 31.07 1.05 1.32
N LYS A 112 30.85 2.36 1.45
CA LYS A 112 31.65 3.43 0.82
C LYS A 112 32.81 3.82 1.71
#